data_AF-A0A558C2I0-F1
#
_entry.id   AF-A0A558C2I0-F1
#
_cell.length_a   1.000
_cell.length_b   1.000
_cell.length_c   1.000
_cell.angle_alpha   90.00
_cell.angle_beta   90.00
_cell.angle_gamma   90.00
#
_symmetry.space_group_name_H-M   'P 1'
#
loop_
_entity.id
_entity.type
_entity.pdbx_description
1 polymer ?
#
loop_
_entity_poly.entity_id
_entity_poly.type
_entity_poly.pdbx_seq_one_letter_code
_entity_poly.pdbx_strand_id
1 'polypeptide(L)'
;MEIEETMASSDSVSDEDLRELWRVRWKASIEELTSLEHQHETSLNTSKSSVHYSFVEFMCCYFDDLLCGLNYGQLAENSYVSEQEKDILLEWHTALEDYNSPQSNGYYDITIWNNPEWQRIVDLGAIAWEKLKLL
;
A
#
# COMPACT_ATOMS: atom_id res chain seq x y z
N MET A 1 -9.72 -51.80 -23.45
CA MET A 1 -10.26 -50.43 -23.56
C MET A 1 -9.55 -49.65 -22.48
N GLU A 2 -8.36 -49.13 -22.82
CA GLU A 2 -7.60 -48.26 -21.94
C GLU A 2 -8.28 -46.90 -21.97
N ILE A 3 -8.73 -46.43 -20.81
CA ILE A 3 -9.22 -45.07 -20.66
C ILE A 3 -7.98 -44.26 -20.29
N GLU A 4 -7.39 -43.61 -21.30
CA GLU A 4 -6.49 -42.49 -21.06
C GLU A 4 -7.30 -41.36 -20.44
N GLU A 5 -7.31 -41.27 -19.11
CA GLU A 5 -7.71 -40.05 -18.40
C GLU A 5 -6.67 -38.96 -18.68
N THR A 6 -6.87 -38.25 -19.78
CA THR A 6 -6.22 -36.98 -20.04
C THR A 6 -6.94 -35.91 -19.21
N MET A 7 -6.46 -35.69 -17.99
CA MET A 7 -6.82 -34.52 -17.19
C MET A 7 -5.72 -33.46 -17.28
N ALA A 8 -5.90 -32.53 -18.22
CA ALA A 8 -5.42 -31.14 -18.13
C ALA A 8 -6.70 -30.28 -18.25
N SER A 9 -6.97 -29.24 -17.47
CA SER A 9 -6.12 -28.15 -16.96
C SER A 9 -6.48 -27.85 -15.50
N SER A 10 -5.46 -27.72 -14.64
CA SER A 10 -5.61 -26.97 -13.40
C SER A 10 -5.24 -25.53 -13.71
N ASP A 11 -6.23 -24.67 -13.96
CA ASP A 11 -6.06 -23.20 -13.95
C ASP A 11 -5.83 -22.70 -12.51
N SER A 12 -4.92 -23.35 -11.78
CA SER A 12 -4.50 -22.91 -10.45
C SER A 12 -3.53 -21.76 -10.62
N VAL A 13 -3.92 -20.57 -10.16
CA VAL A 13 -3.05 -19.40 -10.02
C VAL A 13 -1.79 -19.82 -9.25
N SER A 14 -0.61 -19.54 -9.80
CA SER A 14 0.65 -19.89 -9.14
C SER A 14 0.97 -18.91 -8.01
N ASP A 15 1.81 -19.33 -7.06
CA ASP A 15 2.31 -18.43 -6.01
C ASP A 15 3.09 -17.23 -6.59
N GLU A 16 3.68 -17.40 -7.77
CA GLU A 16 4.37 -16.31 -8.49
C GLU A 16 3.38 -15.27 -9.00
N ASP A 17 2.26 -15.70 -9.59
CA ASP A 17 1.21 -14.80 -10.06
C ASP A 17 0.57 -14.04 -8.90
N LEU A 18 0.40 -14.70 -7.74
CA LEU A 18 -0.09 -14.05 -6.53
C LEU A 18 0.89 -13.02 -5.98
N ARG A 19 2.19 -13.31 -5.99
CA ARG A 19 3.24 -12.35 -5.59
C ARG A 19 3.28 -11.15 -6.53
N GLU A 20 3.16 -11.35 -7.83
CA GLU A 20 3.16 -10.24 -8.79
C GLU A 20 1.91 -9.35 -8.61
N LEU A 21 0.73 -9.96 -8.42
CA LEU A 21 -0.49 -9.21 -8.11
C LEU A 21 -0.35 -8.41 -6.81
N TRP A 22 0.22 -9.01 -5.78
CA TRP A 22 0.53 -8.32 -4.53
C TRP A 22 1.49 -7.15 -4.77
N ARG A 23 2.53 -7.34 -5.56
CA ARG A 23 3.55 -6.32 -5.87
C ARG A 23 2.95 -5.11 -6.59
N VAL A 24 2.04 -5.33 -7.53
CA VAL A 24 1.30 -4.27 -8.21
C VAL A 24 0.46 -3.46 -7.21
N ARG A 25 -0.30 -4.14 -6.34
CA ARG A 25 -1.12 -3.48 -5.31
C ARG A 25 -0.27 -2.73 -4.29
N TRP A 26 0.88 -3.29 -3.92
CA TRP A 26 1.80 -2.67 -2.98
C TRP A 26 2.39 -1.38 -3.52
N LYS A 27 2.85 -1.37 -4.77
CA LYS A 27 3.34 -0.15 -5.42
C LYS A 27 2.24 0.91 -5.56
N ALA A 28 1.02 0.50 -5.96
CA ALA A 28 -0.11 1.42 -6.07
C ALA A 28 -0.46 2.07 -4.72
N SER A 29 -0.53 1.27 -3.64
CA SER A 29 -0.83 1.80 -2.30
C SER A 29 0.23 2.78 -1.80
N ILE A 30 1.53 2.53 -2.09
CA ILE A 30 2.60 3.47 -1.79
C ILE A 30 2.41 4.78 -2.59
N GLU A 31 2.15 4.70 -3.88
CA GLU A 31 1.91 5.88 -4.71
C GLU A 31 0.74 6.73 -4.19
N GLU A 32 -0.36 6.09 -3.80
CA GLU A 32 -1.55 6.75 -3.23
C GLU A 32 -1.24 7.43 -1.88
N LEU A 33 -0.57 6.73 -0.97
CA LEU A 33 -0.18 7.24 0.35
C LEU A 33 0.92 8.31 0.31
N THR A 34 1.61 8.46 -0.82
CA THR A 34 2.72 9.40 -0.97
C THR A 34 2.38 10.60 -1.87
N SER A 35 1.13 10.71 -2.31
CA SER A 35 0.64 11.83 -3.11
C SER A 35 -0.45 12.61 -2.38
N LEU A 36 -0.09 13.77 -1.80
CA LEU A 36 -1.07 14.68 -1.19
C LEU A 36 -2.12 15.14 -2.20
N GLU A 37 -1.73 15.40 -3.45
CA GLU A 37 -2.66 15.77 -4.51
C GLU A 37 -3.72 14.68 -4.72
N HIS A 38 -3.28 13.42 -4.85
CA HIS A 38 -4.18 12.29 -5.01
C HIS A 38 -5.10 12.11 -3.80
N GLN A 39 -4.56 12.21 -2.58
CA GLN A 39 -5.33 12.12 -1.33
C GLN A 39 -6.39 13.22 -1.24
N HIS A 40 -6.04 14.45 -1.61
CA HIS A 40 -6.98 15.57 -1.66
C HIS A 40 -8.09 15.35 -2.70
N GLU A 41 -7.72 14.93 -3.91
CA GLU A 41 -8.69 14.68 -4.98
C GLU A 41 -9.66 13.55 -4.65
N THR A 42 -9.19 12.48 -4.01
CA THR A 42 -10.03 11.30 -3.69
C THR A 42 -10.91 11.52 -2.46
N SER A 43 -10.40 12.23 -1.45
CA SER A 43 -11.13 12.47 -0.19
C SER A 43 -12.16 13.59 -0.27
N LEU A 44 -11.96 14.61 -1.11
CA LEU A 44 -12.83 15.80 -1.16
C LEU A 44 -13.73 15.87 -2.40
N ASN A 45 -13.48 15.06 -3.43
CA ASN A 45 -14.24 15.13 -4.68
C ASN A 45 -15.52 14.30 -4.62
N THR A 46 -16.57 14.88 -4.04
CA THR A 46 -17.93 14.33 -3.95
C THR A 46 -18.61 14.06 -5.31
N SER A 47 -18.01 14.49 -6.42
CA SER A 47 -18.56 14.27 -7.77
C SER A 47 -18.16 12.92 -8.40
N LYS A 48 -17.09 12.27 -7.89
CA LYS A 48 -16.71 10.91 -8.28
C LYS A 48 -17.33 9.94 -7.27
N SER A 49 -18.43 9.29 -7.65
CA SER A 49 -19.18 8.35 -6.78
C SER A 49 -18.48 7.01 -6.53
N SER A 50 -17.39 6.72 -7.24
CA SER A 50 -16.75 5.41 -7.23
C SER A 50 -15.52 5.38 -6.33
N VAL A 51 -15.73 5.62 -5.04
CA VAL A 51 -14.78 5.53 -3.92
C VAL A 51 -14.21 6.88 -3.46
N HIS A 52 -14.74 7.37 -2.35
CA HIS A 52 -14.05 8.31 -1.47
C HIS A 52 -13.12 7.51 -0.59
N TYR A 53 -11.84 7.81 -0.60
CA TYR A 53 -10.90 7.24 0.37
C TYR A 53 -10.66 8.25 1.49
N SER A 54 -11.06 7.86 2.69
CA SER A 54 -10.66 8.48 3.94
C SER A 54 -9.21 8.14 4.28
N PHE A 55 -8.60 8.93 5.17
CA PHE A 55 -7.30 8.58 5.74
C PHE A 55 -7.29 7.16 6.34
N VAL A 56 -8.35 6.79 7.07
CA VAL A 56 -8.48 5.44 7.65
C VAL A 56 -8.46 4.36 6.57
N GLU A 57 -9.16 4.56 5.46
CA GLU A 57 -9.18 3.57 4.37
C GLU A 57 -7.81 3.43 3.71
N PHE A 58 -7.06 4.51 3.48
CA PHE A 58 -5.69 4.40 2.99
C PHE A 58 -4.79 3.59 3.94
N MET A 59 -4.89 3.85 5.25
CA MET A 59 -4.10 3.15 6.26
C MET A 59 -4.49 1.67 6.36
N CYS A 60 -5.78 1.34 6.40
CA CYS A 60 -6.26 -0.04 6.45
C CYS A 60 -5.90 -0.82 5.18
N CYS A 61 -6.05 -0.22 3.99
CA CYS A 61 -5.69 -0.89 2.75
C CYS A 61 -4.19 -1.23 2.70
N TYR A 62 -3.33 -0.37 3.24
CA TYR A 62 -1.90 -0.62 3.30
C TYR A 62 -1.55 -1.62 4.43
N PHE A 63 -1.84 -1.31 5.69
CA PHE A 63 -1.39 -2.14 6.83
C PHE A 63 -2.20 -3.44 7.00
N ASP A 64 -3.52 -3.37 6.92
CA ASP A 64 -4.39 -4.49 7.25
C ASP A 64 -4.59 -5.41 6.04
N ASP A 65 -4.96 -4.85 4.88
CA ASP A 65 -5.29 -5.65 3.71
C ASP A 65 -4.05 -6.15 2.97
N LEU A 66 -3.08 -5.25 2.74
CA LEU A 66 -1.93 -5.55 1.90
C LEU A 66 -0.78 -6.20 2.68
N LEU A 67 -0.37 -5.61 3.80
CA LEU A 67 0.70 -6.19 4.62
C LEU A 67 0.21 -7.39 5.44
N CYS A 68 -1.10 -7.49 5.71
CA CYS A 68 -1.69 -8.61 6.43
C CYS A 68 -0.99 -8.89 7.78
N GLY A 69 -0.61 -7.83 8.48
CA GLY A 69 0.11 -7.90 9.76
C GLY A 69 1.59 -8.30 9.67
N LEU A 70 2.17 -8.41 8.48
CA LEU A 70 3.60 -8.63 8.29
C LEU A 70 4.38 -7.31 8.34
N ASN A 71 5.50 -7.31 9.07
CA ASN A 71 6.47 -6.22 8.98
C ASN A 71 7.42 -6.38 7.80
N TYR A 72 8.15 -5.33 7.44
CA TYR A 72 9.10 -5.34 6.32
C TYR A 72 10.21 -6.39 6.43
N GLY A 73 10.63 -6.76 7.65
CA GLY A 73 11.57 -7.86 7.85
C GLY A 73 10.99 -9.18 7.36
N GLN A 74 9.75 -9.48 7.74
CA GLN A 74 9.04 -10.68 7.31
C GLN A 74 8.73 -10.65 5.81
N LEU A 75 8.37 -9.49 5.24
CA LEU A 75 8.16 -9.37 3.79
C LEU A 75 9.46 -9.69 3.01
N ALA A 76 10.62 -9.26 3.52
CA ALA A 76 11.90 -9.54 2.90
C ALA A 76 12.30 -11.02 3.03
N GLU A 77 12.13 -11.61 4.21
CA GLU A 77 12.37 -13.04 4.46
C GLU A 77 11.52 -13.94 3.55
N ASN A 78 10.28 -13.52 3.26
CA ASN A 78 9.36 -14.24 2.39
C ASN A 78 9.47 -13.84 0.90
N SER A 79 10.49 -13.06 0.52
CA SER A 79 10.75 -12.63 -0.87
C SER A 79 9.62 -11.81 -1.52
N TYR A 80 8.76 -11.15 -0.73
CA TYR A 80 7.78 -10.19 -1.24
C TYR A 80 8.41 -8.85 -1.58
N VAL A 81 9.41 -8.44 -0.80
CA VAL A 81 10.24 -7.26 -1.05
C VAL A 81 11.71 -7.64 -1.00
N SER A 82 12.56 -6.95 -1.75
CA SER A 82 14.01 -7.11 -1.60
C SER A 82 14.54 -6.33 -0.40
N GLU A 83 15.74 -6.66 0.08
CA GLU A 83 16.40 -5.87 1.14
C GLU A 83 16.58 -4.41 0.74
N GLN A 84 16.88 -4.14 -0.54
CA GLN A 84 17.01 -2.77 -1.05
C GLN A 84 15.68 -2.00 -0.99
N GLU A 85 14.56 -2.65 -1.33
CA GLU A 85 13.24 -2.04 -1.24
C GLU A 85 12.83 -1.75 0.20
N LYS A 86 13.13 -2.70 1.10
CA LYS A 86 12.96 -2.52 2.54
C LYS A 86 13.78 -1.33 3.04
N ASP A 87 15.07 -1.25 2.70
CA ASP A 87 15.94 -0.16 3.15
C ASP A 87 15.44 1.22 2.66
N ILE A 88 14.85 1.29 1.46
CA ILE A 88 14.26 2.52 0.93
C ILE A 88 13.01 2.94 1.70
N LEU A 89 12.15 1.98 2.06
CA LEU A 89 10.80 2.25 2.58
C LEU A 89 10.71 2.20 4.10
N LEU A 90 11.67 1.61 4.81
CA LEU A 90 11.56 1.34 6.25
C LEU A 90 11.33 2.62 7.06
N GLU A 91 12.05 3.70 6.76
CA GLU A 91 11.91 4.98 7.48
C GLU A 91 10.49 5.57 7.29
N TRP A 92 9.98 5.53 6.05
CA TRP A 92 8.62 5.99 5.75
C TRP A 92 7.57 5.11 6.41
N HIS A 93 7.70 3.79 6.31
CA HIS A 93 6.79 2.83 6.90
C HIS A 93 6.70 2.99 8.43
N THR A 94 7.83 3.12 9.12
CA THR A 94 7.84 3.36 10.57
C THR A 94 7.18 4.70 10.92
N ALA A 95 7.49 5.77 10.18
CA ALA A 95 6.86 7.06 10.40
C ALA A 95 5.34 7.02 10.16
N LEU A 96 4.88 6.19 9.22
CA LEU A 96 3.48 5.98 8.93
C LEU A 96 2.78 5.17 10.03
N GLU A 97 3.40 4.11 10.53
CA GLU A 97 2.89 3.26 11.62
C GLU A 97 2.77 4.03 12.94
N ASP A 98 3.73 4.91 13.25
CA ASP A 98 3.76 5.72 14.47
C ASP A 98 2.77 6.90 14.43
N TYR A 99 2.23 7.24 13.27
CA TYR A 99 1.38 8.41 13.11
C TYR A 99 0.03 8.24 13.80
N ASN A 100 -0.22 9.11 14.77
CA ASN A 100 -1.50 9.17 15.49
C ASN A 100 -2.30 10.38 14.99
N SER A 101 -3.42 10.12 14.31
CA SER A 101 -4.32 11.19 13.86
C SER A 101 -4.76 12.07 15.05
N PRO A 102 -4.68 13.41 14.94
CA PRO A 102 -5.02 14.33 16.02
C PRO A 102 -6.50 14.32 16.43
N GLN A 103 -7.39 13.73 15.63
CA GLN A 103 -8.80 13.49 15.99
C GLN A 103 -9.17 12.01 15.86
N SER A 104 -9.96 11.54 16.82
CA SER A 104 -10.27 10.12 17.08
C SER A 104 -11.17 9.45 16.03
N ASN A 105 -11.56 10.15 14.97
CA ASN A 105 -12.62 9.73 14.07
C ASN A 105 -12.25 9.71 12.58
N GLY A 106 -11.00 10.00 12.18
CA GLY A 106 -10.28 9.53 10.96
C GLY A 106 -10.93 9.46 9.55
N TYR A 107 -12.23 9.67 9.42
CA TYR A 107 -13.03 9.32 8.25
C TYR A 107 -13.18 10.49 7.28
N TYR A 108 -13.21 11.74 7.76
CA TYR A 108 -13.33 12.93 6.88
C TYR A 108 -12.74 14.16 7.56
N ASP A 109 -11.43 14.15 7.76
CA ASP A 109 -10.79 15.25 8.47
C ASP A 109 -9.78 16.01 7.59
N ILE A 110 -10.24 17.15 7.09
CA ILE A 110 -9.39 18.20 6.50
C ILE A 110 -8.21 18.57 7.41
N THR A 111 -8.30 18.32 8.72
CA THR A 111 -7.18 18.57 9.64
C THR A 111 -6.02 17.60 9.45
N ILE A 112 -6.24 16.38 8.92
CA ILE A 112 -5.15 15.43 8.60
C ILE A 112 -4.31 15.97 7.44
N TRP A 113 -4.96 16.46 6.39
CA TRP A 113 -4.25 16.99 5.21
C TRP A 113 -3.47 18.27 5.52
N ASN A 114 -3.91 19.04 6.52
CA ASN A 114 -3.19 20.21 7.01
C ASN A 114 -2.28 19.90 8.21
N ASN A 115 -2.15 18.63 8.62
CA ASN A 115 -1.26 18.26 9.72
C ASN A 115 0.19 18.30 9.21
N PRO A 116 1.07 19.13 9.80
CA PRO A 116 2.48 19.19 9.41
C PRO A 116 3.21 17.85 9.55
N GLU A 117 2.83 17.02 10.52
CA GLU A 117 3.40 15.69 10.69
C GLU A 117 3.00 14.75 9.55
N TRP A 118 1.73 14.78 9.14
CA TRP A 118 1.25 14.02 7.98
C TRP A 118 1.97 14.45 6.70
N GLN A 119 2.06 15.76 6.45
CA GLN A 119 2.78 16.28 5.28
C GLN A 119 4.24 15.82 5.26
N ARG A 120 4.92 15.84 6.42
CA ARG A 120 6.29 15.31 6.54
C ARG A 120 6.37 13.82 6.20
N ILE A 121 5.40 13.01 6.64
CA ILE A 121 5.35 11.58 6.31
C ILE A 121 5.13 11.37 4.81
N VAL A 122 4.23 12.13 4.20
CA VAL A 122 3.99 12.06 2.76
C VAL A 122 5.23 12.48 1.97
N ASP A 123 5.92 13.55 2.36
CA ASP A 123 7.17 13.98 1.71
C ASP A 123 8.27 12.91 1.81
N LEU A 124 8.43 12.31 3.00
CA LEU A 124 9.36 11.21 3.22
C LEU A 124 9.05 10.03 2.31
N GLY A 125 7.77 9.68 2.20
CA GLY A 125 7.30 8.62 1.33
C GLY A 125 7.47 8.94 -0.15
N ALA A 126 7.24 10.18 -0.57
CA ALA A 126 7.46 10.60 -1.96
C ALA A 126 8.93 10.45 -2.36
N ILE A 127 9.87 10.81 -1.47
CA ILE A 127 11.31 10.57 -1.68
C ILE A 127 11.60 9.07 -1.79
N ALA A 128 11.01 8.26 -0.93
CA ALA A 128 11.17 6.80 -0.98
C ALA A 128 10.58 6.21 -2.27
N TRP A 129 9.43 6.69 -2.73
CA TRP A 129 8.78 6.28 -3.97
C TRP A 129 9.63 6.61 -5.20
N GLU A 130 10.24 7.80 -5.27
CA GLU A 130 11.17 8.14 -6.34
C GLU A 130 12.37 7.20 -6.38
N LYS A 131 12.93 6.84 -5.22
CA LYS A 131 14.02 5.85 -5.15
C LYS A 131 13.57 4.46 -5.58
N LEU A 132 12.36 4.05 -5.18
CA LEU A 132 11.80 2.73 -5.48
C LEU A 132 11.57 2.53 -6.98
N LYS A 133 11.13 3.57 -7.70
CA LYS A 133 10.93 3.55 -9.16
C LYS A 133 12.22 3.38 -9.97
N LEU A 134 13.38 3.60 -9.35
CA LEU A 134 14.68 3.46 -10.00
C LEU A 134 15.28 2.05 -9.90
N LEU A 135 14.57 1.13 -9.23
CA LEU A 135 14.91 -0.30 -9.15
C LEU A 135 14.23 -1.07 -10.29
#